data_AF-A0A2S6SDF7-F1
#
_entry.id   AF-A0A2S6SDF7-F1
#
_cell.length_a   1.000
_cell.length_b   1.000
_cell.length_c   1.000
_cell.angle_alpha   90.00
_cell.angle_beta   90.00
_cell.angle_gamma   90.00
#
_symmetry.space_group_name_H-M   'P 1'
#
loop_
_entity.id
_entity.type
_entity.pdbx_description
1 polymer ?
#
loop_
_entity_poly.entity_id
_entity_poly.type
_entity_poly.pdbx_seq_one_letter_code
_entity_poly.pdbx_strand_id
1 'polypeptide(L)'
;MLIEKNKSTLIIIDVQEKLVSVMPKPHTFIDNIIKLQKAAKVLGIKTVATEQYPEGLGKTIEKIMENFVKKKYPLEYGDNRLFPKTEFSSTKYVFNEI
;
A
#
# COMPACT_ATOMS: atom_id res chain seq x y z
N MET A 1 -16.38 6.45 17.54
CA MET A 1 -15.59 5.21 17.30
C MET A 1 -14.12 5.62 17.19
N LEU A 2 -13.21 4.97 17.93
CA LEU A 2 -11.77 5.26 17.88
C LEU A 2 -11.04 4.12 17.18
N ILE A 3 -10.00 4.43 16.41
CA ILE A 3 -9.12 3.44 15.78
C ILE A 3 -7.99 3.06 16.74
N GLU A 4 -7.72 1.77 16.91
CA GLU A 4 -6.65 1.25 17.76
C GLU A 4 -5.46 0.81 16.90
N LYS A 5 -4.26 1.34 17.16
CA LYS A 5 -3.07 1.06 16.33
C LYS A 5 -2.75 -0.45 16.23
N ASN A 6 -2.97 -1.21 17.29
CA ASN A 6 -2.68 -2.64 17.35
C ASN A 6 -3.74 -3.52 16.66
N LYS A 7 -4.87 -2.93 16.23
CA LYS A 7 -5.96 -3.56 15.49
C LYS A 7 -6.16 -2.90 14.12
N SER A 8 -5.14 -2.21 13.64
CA SER A 8 -5.20 -1.43 12.40
C SER A 8 -4.08 -1.85 11.46
N THR A 9 -4.38 -1.82 10.18
CA THR A 9 -3.43 -2.03 9.08
C THR A 9 -3.66 -0.94 8.04
N LEU A 10 -2.58 -0.34 7.54
CA LEU A 10 -2.64 0.57 6.40
C LEU A 10 -2.63 -0.25 5.11
N ILE A 11 -3.69 -0.12 4.31
CA ILE A 11 -3.82 -0.83 3.04
C ILE A 11 -3.81 0.20 1.91
N ILE A 12 -2.88 0.05 0.97
CA ILE A 12 -2.70 0.90 -0.21
C ILE A 12 -3.18 0.12 -1.44
N ILE A 13 -4.26 0.57 -2.06
CA ILE A 13 -4.92 -0.21 -3.12
C ILE A 13 -4.63 0.42 -4.48
N ASP A 14 -3.96 -0.34 -5.34
CA ASP A 14 -3.90 -0.15 -6.79
C ASP A 14 -3.42 1.26 -7.22
N VAL A 15 -2.40 1.79 -6.55
CA VAL A 15 -1.87 3.15 -6.83
C VAL A 15 -0.84 3.10 -7.95
N GLN A 16 -1.30 2.81 -9.16
CA GLN A 16 -0.46 2.48 -10.31
C GLN A 16 -0.36 3.60 -11.34
N GLU A 17 0.71 3.60 -12.12
CA GLU A 17 1.05 4.63 -13.12
C GLU A 17 -0.12 5.02 -14.03
N LYS A 18 -0.79 4.06 -14.68
CA LYS A 18 -1.88 4.38 -15.62
C LYS A 18 -3.13 4.89 -14.90
N LEU A 19 -3.46 4.33 -13.73
CA LEU A 19 -4.61 4.77 -12.93
C LEU A 19 -4.41 6.19 -12.37
N VAL A 20 -3.20 6.48 -11.89
CA VAL A 20 -2.85 7.81 -11.38
C VAL A 20 -2.76 8.84 -12.50
N SER A 21 -2.32 8.47 -13.71
CA SER A 21 -2.19 9.38 -14.85
C SER A 21 -3.51 10.04 -15.28
N VAL A 22 -4.65 9.38 -15.01
CA VAL A 22 -5.99 9.88 -15.34
C VAL A 22 -6.72 10.49 -14.13
N MET A 23 -6.08 10.51 -12.96
CA MET A 23 -6.67 11.03 -11.73
C MET A 23 -6.54 12.56 -11.64
N PRO A 24 -7.57 13.28 -11.16
CA PRO A 24 -7.42 14.69 -10.82
C PRO A 24 -6.51 14.86 -9.58
N LYS A 25 -5.60 15.85 -9.62
CA LYS A 25 -4.68 16.21 -8.51
C LYS A 25 -3.83 15.03 -7.98
N PRO A 26 -3.10 14.31 -8.84
CA PRO A 26 -2.37 13.09 -8.44
C PRO A 26 -1.28 13.36 -7.40
N HIS A 27 -0.66 14.54 -7.42
CA HIS A 27 0.38 14.90 -6.44
C HIS A 27 -0.15 14.95 -5.00
N THR A 28 -1.28 15.61 -4.77
CA THR A 28 -1.90 15.67 -3.43
C THR A 28 -2.31 14.29 -2.94
N PHE A 29 -2.81 13.43 -3.82
CA PHE A 29 -3.15 12.05 -3.50
C PHE A 29 -1.92 11.25 -3.05
N ILE A 30 -0.84 11.30 -3.84
CA ILE A 30 0.43 10.62 -3.53
C ILE A 30 1.03 11.15 -2.21
N ASP A 31 1.05 12.46 -2.00
CA ASP A 31 1.62 13.08 -0.80
C ASP A 31 0.86 12.66 0.48
N ASN A 32 -0.46 12.53 0.39
CA ASN A 32 -1.28 12.03 1.49
C ASN A 32 -1.01 10.56 1.82
N ILE A 33 -0.81 9.71 0.80
CA ILE A 33 -0.42 8.31 1.01
C ILE A 33 0.95 8.26 1.71
N ILE A 34 1.93 9.03 1.26
CA ILE A 34 3.26 9.09 1.87
C ILE A 34 3.17 9.56 3.33
N LYS A 35 2.29 10.52 3.63
CA LYS A 35 2.04 10.97 5.01
C LYS A 35 1.49 9.85 5.88
N LEU A 36 0.54 9.07 5.36
CA LEU A 36 -0.01 7.89 6.05
C LEU A 36 1.04 6.79 6.23
N GLN A 37 1.86 6.49 5.22
CA GLN A 37 2.96 5.53 5.33
C GLN A 37 3.96 5.93 6.43
N LYS A 38 4.33 7.22 6.50
CA LYS A 38 5.20 7.75 7.55
C LYS A 38 4.56 7.61 8.94
N ALA A 39 3.27 7.95 9.07
CA ALA A 39 2.54 7.80 10.32
C ALA A 39 2.44 6.33 10.75
N ALA A 40 2.10 5.43 9.83
CA ALA A 40 2.02 4.00 10.08
C ALA A 40 3.37 3.45 10.57
N LYS A 41 4.47 3.83 9.91
CA LYS A 41 5.83 3.49 10.33
C LYS A 41 6.16 3.97 11.75
N VAL A 42 5.83 5.22 12.10
CA VAL A 42 6.07 5.77 13.45
C VAL A 42 5.23 5.05 14.51
N LEU A 43 4.00 4.66 14.19
CA LEU A 43 3.07 4.01 15.12
C LEU A 43 3.26 2.50 15.23
N GLY A 44 4.10 1.90 14.38
CA GLY A 44 4.30 0.46 14.25
C GLY A 44 3.10 -0.26 13.64
N ILE A 45 2.35 0.41 12.77
CA ILE A 45 1.19 -0.13 12.04
C ILE A 45 1.69 -0.86 10.79
N LYS A 46 1.17 -2.07 10.54
CA LYS A 46 1.49 -2.86 9.34
C LYS A 46 1.02 -2.14 8.08
N THR A 47 1.78 -2.25 6.99
CA THR A 47 1.42 -1.63 5.70
C THR A 47 1.44 -2.66 4.58
N VAL A 48 0.39 -2.69 3.78
CA VAL A 48 0.21 -3.65 2.67
C VAL A 48 -0.22 -2.89 1.44
N ALA A 49 0.24 -3.33 0.27
CA ALA A 49 -0.20 -2.80 -1.01
C ALA A 49 -0.72 -3.89 -1.95
N THR A 50 -1.61 -3.52 -2.86
CA THR A 50 -2.05 -4.34 -3.99
C THR A 50 -1.81 -3.63 -5.31
N GLU A 51 -1.65 -4.41 -6.38
CA GLU A 51 -1.64 -3.92 -7.76
C GLU A 51 -2.66 -4.67 -8.60
N GLN A 52 -3.53 -3.94 -9.29
CA GLN A 52 -4.46 -4.49 -10.26
C GLN A 52 -3.76 -4.65 -11.60
N TYR A 53 -3.73 -5.87 -12.15
CA TYR A 53 -3.20 -6.17 -13.49
C TYR A 53 -1.96 -5.33 -13.89
N PRO A 54 -0.81 -5.47 -13.17
CA PRO A 54 0.36 -4.61 -13.34
C PRO A 54 0.89 -4.55 -14.77
N GLU A 55 0.74 -5.64 -15.52
CA GLU A 55 1.14 -5.74 -16.93
C GLU A 55 0.37 -4.74 -17.79
N GLY A 56 -0.90 -4.50 -17.47
CA GLY A 56 -1.76 -3.58 -18.20
C GLY A 56 -1.86 -2.19 -17.59
N LEU A 57 -1.73 -2.03 -16.27
CA LEU A 57 -1.93 -0.76 -15.56
C LEU A 57 -0.64 -0.09 -15.07
N GLY A 58 0.51 -0.74 -15.29
CA GLY A 58 1.80 -0.26 -14.80
C GLY A 58 2.04 -0.63 -13.34
N LYS A 59 3.18 -0.22 -12.81
CA LYS A 59 3.57 -0.50 -11.42
C LYS A 59 3.02 0.55 -10.47
N THR A 60 3.06 0.26 -9.18
CA THR A 60 2.80 1.23 -8.12
C THR A 60 3.76 2.42 -8.25
N ILE A 61 3.25 3.63 -8.02
CA ILE A 61 4.05 4.86 -8.10
C ILE A 61 5.32 4.74 -7.25
N GLU A 62 6.48 5.03 -7.87
CA GLU A 62 7.81 4.86 -7.26
C GLU A 62 7.94 5.54 -5.90
N LYS A 63 7.45 6.77 -5.75
CA LYS A 63 7.47 7.51 -4.46
C LYS A 63 6.76 6.78 -3.33
N ILE A 64 5.72 6.00 -3.64
CA ILE A 64 5.01 5.18 -2.65
C ILE A 64 5.86 3.94 -2.35
N MET A 65 6.43 3.31 -3.38
CA MET A 65 7.28 2.13 -3.26
C MET A 65 8.60 2.38 -2.51
N GLU A 66 9.17 3.57 -2.57
CA GLU A 66 10.35 3.96 -1.77
C GLU A 66 10.10 3.87 -0.26
N ASN A 67 8.86 4.07 0.17
CA ASN A 67 8.47 3.95 1.57
C ASN A 67 8.14 2.51 1.98
N PHE A 68 8.04 1.57 1.03
CA PHE A 68 8.02 0.15 1.30
C PHE A 68 9.47 -0.32 1.57
N VAL A 69 9.68 -1.00 2.69
CA VAL A 69 10.99 -1.52 3.06
C VAL A 69 11.38 -2.63 2.07
N LYS A 70 12.31 -2.36 1.15
CA LYS A 70 13.09 -3.42 0.47
C LYS A 70 14.01 -4.07 1.52
N LYS A 71 13.56 -5.13 2.20
CA LYS A 71 14.46 -5.97 3.01
C LYS A 71 14.40 -7.42 2.54
N LYS A 72 15.61 -7.98 2.39
CA LYS A 72 15.97 -9.16 1.60
C LYS A 72 15.44 -10.49 2.14
N TYR A 73 14.81 -10.54 3.32
CA TYR A 73 14.32 -11.77 3.97
C TYR A 73 13.18 -11.45 4.96
N PRO A 74 12.26 -12.39 5.22
CA PRO A 74 11.16 -12.19 6.15
C PRO A 74 11.69 -12.26 7.59
N LEU A 75 11.42 -11.23 8.39
CA LEU A 75 11.50 -11.33 9.84
C LEU A 75 10.12 -11.02 10.40
N GLU A 76 9.81 -11.73 11.48
CA GLU A 76 8.49 -11.97 12.04
C GLU A 76 7.64 -10.74 12.39
N TYR A 77 8.17 -9.52 12.27
CA TYR A 77 7.38 -8.28 12.30
C TYR A 77 8.04 -7.21 11.43
N GLY A 78 7.54 -7.02 10.20
CA GLY A 78 8.01 -6.00 9.27
C GLY A 78 7.37 -6.10 7.89
N ASP A 79 6.04 -6.16 7.84
CA ASP A 79 5.29 -6.43 6.62
C ASP A 79 5.14 -5.21 5.71
N ASN A 80 5.70 -5.33 4.52
CA ASN A 80 5.57 -4.41 3.40
C ASN A 80 5.35 -5.28 2.15
N ARG A 81 4.17 -5.92 2.08
CA ARG A 81 3.82 -6.84 1.00
C ARG A 81 3.14 -6.09 -0.13
N LEU A 82 3.46 -6.51 -1.35
CA LEU A 82 2.83 -6.06 -2.58
C LEU A 82 2.20 -7.27 -3.26
N PHE A 83 0.88 -7.23 -3.50
CA PHE A 83 0.15 -8.36 -4.07
C PHE A 83 -0.46 -7.99 -5.43
N PRO A 84 -0.07 -8.65 -6.53
CA PRO A 84 -0.76 -8.51 -7.81
C PRO A 84 -2.10 -9.24 -7.78
N LYS A 85 -3.13 -8.66 -8.40
CA LYS A 85 -4.49 -9.24 -8.50
C LYS A 85 -5.17 -8.88 -9.83
N THR A 86 -6.18 -9.67 -10.20
CA THR A 86 -7.07 -9.37 -11.33
C THR A 86 -8.51 -9.15 -10.86
N GLU A 87 -8.86 -9.61 -9.66
CA GLU A 87 -10.12 -9.32 -9.00
C GLU A 87 -10.14 -7.91 -8.39
N PHE A 88 -11.30 -7.24 -8.42
CA PHE A 88 -11.43 -5.91 -7.81
C PHE A 88 -11.23 -5.95 -6.28
N SER A 89 -11.73 -6.99 -5.62
CA SER A 89 -11.61 -7.13 -4.17
C SER A 89 -10.18 -7.45 -3.75
N SER A 90 -9.67 -6.66 -2.79
CA SER A 90 -8.37 -6.91 -2.17
C SER A 90 -8.45 -7.88 -0.98
N THR A 91 -9.65 -8.24 -0.51
CA THR A 91 -9.85 -8.99 0.74
C THR A 91 -9.02 -10.26 0.79
N LYS A 92 -9.00 -11.06 -0.28
CA LYS A 92 -8.25 -12.32 -0.36
C LYS A 92 -6.74 -12.14 -0.14
N TYR A 93 -6.21 -10.97 -0.44
CA TYR A 93 -4.78 -10.67 -0.40
C TYR A 93 -4.34 -10.04 0.93
N VAL A 94 -5.26 -9.34 1.58
CA VAL A 94 -4.96 -8.57 2.80
C VAL A 94 -5.61 -9.15 4.06
N PHE A 95 -6.41 -10.22 3.95
CA PHE A 95 -7.13 -10.81 5.09
C PHE A 95 -6.18 -11.31 6.19
N ASN A 96 -5.03 -11.88 5.82
CA ASN A 96 -4.02 -12.34 6.79
C ASN A 96 -3.25 -11.17 7.45
N GLU A 97 -3.50 -9.94 7.00
CA GLU A 97 -2.86 -8.72 7.46
C GLU A 97 -3.77 -7.89 8.37
N ILE A 98 -5.06 -8.25 8.46
CA ILE A 98 -6.08 -7.66 9.36
C ILE A 98 -6.17 -8.55 10.60
#